data_AF-A0A1Q9S7K5-F1
#
_entry.id   AF-A0A1Q9S7K5-F1
#
_cell.length_a   1.000
_cell.length_b   1.000
_cell.length_c   1.000
_cell.angle_alpha   90.00
_cell.angle_beta   90.00
_cell.angle_gamma   90.00
#
_symmetry.space_group_name_H-M   'P 1'
#
loop_
_entity.id
_entity.type
_entity.pdbx_description
1 polymer ?
#
loop_
_entity_poly.entity_id
_entity_poly.type
_entity_poly.pdbx_seq_one_letter_code
_entity_poly.pdbx_strand_id
1 'polypeptide(L)'
;MGAPVDDDGAAQQARLLRLAVKDAGIGLGRLWMDYFSLGGDAGTVEVDAYLHECLGLPPFQRDLLAHAANGLLRPGAPRAPYSADLPGAPRTRARSRTDRGRRRPGRVFQRTCPPIESDRD
;
A
#
# COMPACT_ATOMS: atom_id res chain seq x y z
N MET A 1 -11.23 -14.65 29.12
CA MET A 1 -10.22 -15.22 28.22
C MET A 1 -10.14 -14.29 27.03
N GLY A 2 -9.29 -13.26 27.10
CA GLY A 2 -9.16 -12.27 26.02
C GLY A 2 -8.54 -12.94 24.81
N ALA A 3 -9.15 -12.75 23.64
CA ALA A 3 -8.50 -13.14 22.39
C ALA A 3 -7.09 -12.53 22.36
N PRO A 4 -6.07 -13.21 21.82
CA PRO A 4 -4.80 -12.55 21.54
C PRO A 4 -5.14 -11.34 20.68
N VAL A 5 -5.01 -10.16 21.27
CA VAL A 5 -5.14 -8.91 20.54
C VAL A 5 -4.12 -9.02 19.42
N ASP A 6 -4.49 -8.60 18.21
CA ASP A 6 -3.65 -8.68 17.01
C ASP A 6 -2.39 -7.79 17.10
N ASP A 7 -1.62 -7.92 18.19
CA ASP A 7 -0.45 -7.11 18.55
C ASP A 7 0.65 -7.27 17.49
N ASP A 8 0.81 -8.49 16.96
CA ASP A 8 1.73 -8.76 15.85
C ASP A 8 1.37 -7.96 14.59
N GLY A 9 0.07 -7.83 14.30
CA GLY A 9 -0.43 -7.01 13.20
C GLY A 9 -0.20 -5.52 13.47
N ALA A 10 -0.52 -5.06 14.68
CA ALA A 10 -0.35 -3.66 15.08
C ALA A 10 1.10 -3.18 14.94
N ALA A 11 2.06 -3.97 15.45
CA ALA A 11 3.49 -3.69 15.39
C ALA A 11 4.00 -3.75 13.95
N GLN A 12 3.56 -4.75 13.16
CA GLN A 12 3.93 -4.83 11.75
C GLN A 12 3.42 -3.63 10.95
N GLN A 13 2.20 -3.17 11.21
CA GLN A 13 1.65 -1.97 10.57
C GLN A 13 2.48 -0.72 10.92
N ALA A 14 2.80 -0.54 12.20
CA ALA A 14 3.60 0.57 12.68
C ALA A 14 4.98 0.60 12.00
N ARG A 15 5.65 -0.56 11.93
CA ARG A 15 6.95 -0.71 11.29
C ARG A 15 6.90 -0.34 9.81
N LEU A 16 5.92 -0.85 9.08
CA LEU A 16 5.77 -0.58 7.64
C LEU A 16 5.40 0.88 7.38
N LEU A 17 4.53 1.46 8.21
CA LEU A 17 4.20 2.89 8.16
C LEU A 17 5.46 3.74 8.37
N ARG A 18 6.23 3.47 9.44
CA ARG A 18 7.47 4.19 9.75
C ARG A 18 8.48 4.12 8.61
N LEU A 19 8.61 2.96 7.95
CA LEU A 19 9.47 2.82 6.77
C LEU A 19 8.99 3.69 5.61
N ALA A 20 7.69 3.70 5.31
CA ALA A 20 7.12 4.49 4.23
C ALA A 20 7.30 6.00 4.46
N VAL A 21 7.02 6.51 5.66
CA VAL A 21 7.24 7.94 5.95
C VAL A 21 8.71 8.32 5.97
N LYS A 22 9.60 7.44 6.47
CA LYS A 22 11.04 7.67 6.45
C LYS A 22 11.60 7.74 5.03
N ASP A 23 11.20 6.80 4.17
CA ASP A 23 11.63 6.76 2.76
C ASP A 23 11.13 7.97 1.96
N ALA A 24 9.91 8.43 2.26
CA ALA A 24 9.34 9.62 1.66
C ALA A 24 9.86 10.95 2.23
N GLY A 25 10.65 10.91 3.32
CA GLY A 25 11.12 12.11 4.03
C GLY A 25 10.00 12.89 4.73
N ILE A 26 8.91 12.22 5.11
CA ILE A 26 7.79 12.83 5.82
C ILE A 26 8.14 12.93 7.30
N GLY A 27 8.20 14.15 7.82
CA GLY A 27 8.44 14.39 9.24
C GLY A 27 7.23 14.05 10.12
N LEU A 28 7.49 13.68 11.38
CA LEU A 28 6.47 13.34 12.38
C LEU A 28 5.40 14.42 12.51
N GLY A 29 5.81 15.69 12.60
CA GLY A 29 4.87 16.81 12.72
C GLY A 29 3.91 16.93 11.53
N ARG A 30 4.40 16.68 10.30
CA ARG A 30 3.55 16.73 9.10
C ARG A 30 2.58 15.55 9.06
N LEU A 31 3.06 14.35 9.37
CA LEU A 31 2.21 13.17 9.47
C LEU A 31 1.10 13.39 10.51
N TRP A 32 1.47 13.88 11.69
CA TRP A 32 0.54 14.13 12.79
C TRP A 32 -0.49 15.22 12.42
N MET A 33 -0.09 16.31 11.77
CA MET A 33 -1.02 17.36 11.32
C MET A 33 -2.09 16.84 10.36
N ASP A 34 -1.69 16.05 9.36
CA ASP A 34 -2.62 15.48 8.39
C ASP A 34 -3.54 14.43 9.06
N TYR A 35 -2.99 13.59 9.93
CA TYR A 35 -3.76 12.63 10.75
C TYR A 35 -4.79 13.32 11.66
N PHE A 36 -4.38 14.36 12.37
CA PHE A 36 -5.26 15.12 13.26
C PHE A 36 -6.37 15.80 12.48
N SER A 37 -6.08 16.34 11.29
CA SER A 37 -7.07 16.95 10.40
C SER A 37 -8.13 15.97 9.90
N LEU A 38 -7.84 14.65 9.90
CA LEU A 38 -8.78 13.59 9.56
C LEU A 38 -9.65 13.16 10.76
N GLY A 39 -9.46 13.75 11.94
CA GLY A 39 -10.17 13.38 13.17
C GLY A 39 -9.43 12.37 14.05
N GLY A 40 -8.10 12.29 13.90
CA GLY A 40 -7.25 11.54 14.82
C GLY A 40 -7.33 12.05 16.26
N ASP A 41 -7.40 11.14 17.22
CA ASP A 41 -7.51 11.45 18.66
C ASP A 41 -6.18 11.35 19.42
N ALA A 42 -5.15 10.74 18.82
CA ALA A 42 -3.84 10.56 19.43
C ALA A 42 -2.97 11.82 19.34
N GLY A 43 -2.27 12.12 20.42
CA GLY A 43 -1.26 13.18 20.49
C GLY A 43 0.01 12.83 19.71
N THR A 44 0.85 13.84 19.44
CA THR A 44 2.11 13.65 18.71
C THR A 44 3.03 12.61 19.36
N VAL A 45 3.07 12.57 20.70
CA VAL A 45 3.89 11.62 21.47
C VAL A 45 3.36 10.19 21.33
N GLU A 46 2.05 10.00 21.34
CA GLU A 46 1.42 8.69 21.15
C GLU A 46 1.64 8.17 19.74
N VAL A 47 1.57 9.05 18.74
CA VAL A 47 1.92 8.71 17.35
C VAL A 47 3.38 8.33 17.22
N ASP A 48 4.30 9.06 17.86
CA ASP A 48 5.73 8.72 17.84
C ASP A 48 6.01 7.38 18.52
N ALA A 49 5.39 7.14 19.68
CA ALA A 49 5.48 5.88 20.40
C ALA A 49 4.91 4.72 19.58
N TYR A 50 3.79 4.93 18.88
CA TYR A 50 3.22 3.95 17.96
C TYR A 50 4.18 3.60 16.82
N LEU A 51 4.77 4.60 16.16
CA LEU A 51 5.76 4.38 15.08
C LEU A 51 7.01 3.61 15.57
N HIS A 52 7.33 3.72 16.86
CA HIS A 52 8.43 3.00 17.51
C HIS A 52 7.99 1.69 18.17
N GLU A 53 6.76 1.21 17.91
CA GLU A 53 6.21 -0.04 18.43
C GLU A 53 6.17 -0.08 19.98
N CYS A 54 6.26 1.08 20.63
CA CYS A 54 6.24 1.23 22.08
C CYS A 54 4.81 1.42 22.63
N LEU A 55 3.85 1.71 21.76
CA LEU A 55 2.43 1.88 22.08
C LEU A 55 1.58 1.21 20.99
N GLY A 56 0.56 0.45 21.39
CA GLY A 56 -0.46 -0.04 20.46
C GLY A 56 -1.60 0.97 20.33
N LEU A 57 -1.94 1.36 19.09
CA LEU A 57 -3.13 2.16 18.80
C LEU A 57 -4.31 1.30 18.34
N PRO A 58 -5.56 1.76 18.55
CA PRO A 58 -6.75 1.10 18.00
C PRO A 58 -6.67 0.98 16.47
N PRO A 59 -7.23 -0.08 15.85
CA PRO A 59 -7.17 -0.30 14.40
C PRO A 59 -7.58 0.91 13.56
N PHE A 60 -8.66 1.58 13.97
CA PHE A 60 -9.14 2.79 13.30
C PHE A 60 -8.09 3.92 13.28
N GLN A 61 -7.40 4.16 14.40
CA GLN A 61 -6.38 5.20 14.50
C GLN A 61 -5.14 4.87 13.66
N ARG A 62 -4.73 3.59 13.63
CA ARG A 62 -3.62 3.12 12.79
C ARG A 62 -3.94 3.27 11.30
N ASP A 63 -5.18 2.98 10.92
CA ASP A 63 -5.64 3.11 9.54
C ASP A 63 -5.77 4.57 9.11
N LEU A 64 -6.16 5.47 10.01
CA LEU A 64 -6.10 6.91 9.77
C LEU A 64 -4.67 7.41 9.57
N LEU A 65 -3.71 6.95 10.39
CA LEU A 65 -2.29 7.26 10.19
C LEU A 65 -1.76 6.75 8.85
N ALA A 66 -2.12 5.52 8.47
CA ALA A 66 -1.79 4.97 7.16
C ALA A 66 -2.44 5.78 6.03
N HIS A 67 -3.68 6.24 6.21
CA HIS A 67 -4.38 7.07 5.24
C HIS A 67 -3.69 8.44 5.05
N ALA A 68 -3.38 9.12 6.15
CA ALA A 68 -2.66 10.39 6.16
C ALA A 68 -1.29 10.27 5.47
N ALA A 69 -0.50 9.26 5.86
CA ALA A 69 0.79 9.00 5.21
C ALA A 69 0.63 8.76 3.71
N ASN A 70 -0.33 7.91 3.32
CA ASN A 70 -0.59 7.58 1.92
C ASN A 70 -1.04 8.77 1.07
N GLY A 71 -1.66 9.80 1.65
CA GLY A 71 -1.99 11.05 0.98
C GLY A 71 -0.77 11.96 0.75
N LEU A 72 0.24 11.84 1.61
CA LEU A 72 1.50 12.59 1.55
C LEU A 72 2.55 11.98 0.61
N LEU A 73 2.41 10.70 0.29
CA LEU A 73 3.34 9.99 -0.59
C LEU A 73 3.27 10.50 -2.03
N ARG A 74 4.42 10.51 -2.71
CA ARG A 74 4.48 10.77 -4.14
C ARG A 74 3.84 9.61 -4.93
N PRO A 75 3.26 9.86 -6.11
CA PRO A 75 2.77 8.79 -6.99
C PRO A 75 3.87 7.75 -7.27
N GLY A 76 3.53 6.47 -7.10
CA GLY A 76 4.46 5.35 -7.32
C GLY A 76 5.32 4.95 -6.11
N ALA A 77 5.30 5.71 -5.01
CA ALA A 77 5.96 5.31 -3.77
C ALA A 77 5.23 4.12 -3.10
N PRO A 78 5.96 3.25 -2.38
CA PRO A 78 5.34 2.16 -1.63
C PRO A 78 4.39 2.70 -0.56
N ARG A 79 3.14 2.24 -0.59
CA ARG A 79 2.09 2.70 0.31
C ARG A 79 2.19 2.04 1.68
N ALA A 80 1.84 2.78 2.73
CA ALA A 80 1.63 2.22 4.05
C ALA A 80 0.38 1.32 4.04
N PRO A 81 0.46 0.10 4.60
CA PRO A 81 -0.66 -0.83 4.63
C PRO A 81 -1.72 -0.41 5.65
N TYR A 82 -2.97 -0.79 5.39
CA TYR A 82 -4.04 -0.74 6.38
C TYR A 82 -4.07 -2.03 7.21
N SER A 83 -4.80 -2.02 8.33
CA SER A 83 -4.98 -3.17 9.21
C SER A 83 -5.49 -4.42 8.46
N ALA A 84 -6.35 -4.22 7.45
CA ALA A 84 -6.91 -5.28 6.63
C ALA A 84 -5.91 -5.91 5.63
N ASP A 85 -4.83 -5.20 5.29
CA ASP A 85 -3.81 -5.67 4.35
C ASP A 85 -2.77 -6.58 5.02
N LEU A 86 -2.80 -6.66 6.36
CA LEU A 86 -1.81 -7.39 7.14
C LEU A 86 -2.12 -8.89 7.19
N PRO A 87 -1.07 -9.73 7.25
CA PRO A 87 -1.24 -11.16 7.48
C PRO A 87 -1.92 -11.38 8.84
N GLY A 88 -3.00 -12.16 8.87
CA GLY A 88 -3.75 -12.47 10.11
C GLY A 88 -5.05 -11.67 10.29
N ALA A 89 -5.26 -10.57 9.56
CA ALA A 89 -6.54 -9.87 9.56
C ALA A 89 -7.67 -10.82 9.10
N PRO A 90 -8.89 -10.74 9.67
CA PRO A 90 -10.01 -11.55 9.24
C PRO A 90 -10.28 -11.24 7.78
N ARG A 91 -9.80 -12.13 6.90
CA ARG A 91 -10.01 -12.04 5.46
C ARG A 91 -11.50 -12.26 5.23
N THR A 92 -12.29 -11.19 5.28
CA THR A 92 -13.55 -11.16 4.53
C THR A 92 -13.14 -11.37 3.08
N ARG A 93 -13.22 -12.63 2.63
CA ARG A 93 -12.94 -13.04 1.26
C ARG A 93 -13.92 -12.30 0.35
N ALA A 94 -13.60 -11.06 -0.01
CA ALA A 94 -14.14 -10.42 -1.18
C ALA A 94 -13.66 -11.27 -2.36
N ARG A 95 -14.63 -11.97 -2.94
CA ARG A 95 -14.47 -13.05 -3.91
C ARG A 95 -13.50 -12.64 -5.00
N SER A 96 -12.47 -13.45 -5.18
CA SER A 96 -11.73 -13.57 -6.43
C SER A 96 -12.77 -13.71 -7.54
N ARG A 97 -12.98 -12.64 -8.33
CA ARG A 97 -13.56 -12.81 -9.66
C ARG A 97 -12.50 -13.51 -10.49
N THR A 98 -12.67 -14.82 -10.51
CA THR A 98 -12.10 -15.80 -11.41
C THR A 98 -11.69 -15.21 -12.76
N ASP A 99 -10.41 -15.44 -13.06
CA ASP A 99 -10.01 -16.20 -14.24
C ASP A 99 -11.16 -16.49 -15.23
N ARG A 100 -11.32 -15.61 -16.21
CA ARG A 100 -11.90 -15.97 -17.50
C ARG A 100 -11.34 -15.06 -18.59
N GLY A 101 -10.09 -15.34 -18.95
CA GLY A 101 -9.36 -14.56 -19.96
C GLY A 101 -8.44 -15.40 -20.84
N ARG A 102 -8.82 -16.65 -21.16
CA ARG A 102 -8.12 -17.47 -22.16
C ARG A 102 -8.35 -16.88 -23.56
N ARG A 103 -7.68 -15.78 -23.91
CA ARG A 103 -7.56 -15.29 -25.29
C ARG A 103 -6.34 -15.94 -25.94
N ARG A 104 -6.59 -16.82 -26.91
CA ARG A 104 -5.60 -17.31 -27.87
C ARG A 104 -5.18 -16.15 -28.78
N PRO A 105 -3.89 -15.82 -28.94
CA PRO A 105 -3.46 -15.04 -30.08
C PRO A 105 -3.17 -15.99 -31.25
N GLY A 106 -4.09 -16.04 -32.20
CA GLY A 106 -3.79 -16.50 -33.55
C GLY A 106 -3.39 -15.30 -34.40
N ARG A 107 -2.15 -15.27 -34.89
CA ARG A 107 -1.80 -14.82 -36.26
C ARG A 107 -0.30 -14.97 -36.50
N VAL A 108 0.02 -15.88 -37.42
CA VAL A 108 1.32 -15.99 -38.07
C VAL A 108 1.52 -14.73 -38.92
N PHE A 109 2.58 -13.97 -38.64
CA PHE A 109 3.13 -12.96 -39.54
C PHE A 109 4.00 -13.68 -40.58
N GLN A 110 3.50 -13.87 -41.80
CA GLN A 110 4.38 -14.08 -42.96
C GLN A 110 4.54 -12.72 -43.63
N ARG A 111 5.69 -12.08 -43.40
CA ARG A 111 6.19 -10.98 -44.23
C ARG A 111 7.28 -11.56 -45.11
N THR A 112 6.91 -11.92 -46.34
CA THR A 112 7.86 -12.18 -47.41
C THR A 112 7.58 -11.13 -48.48
N CYS A 113 8.41 -10.10 -48.53
CA CYS A 113 8.49 -9.23 -49.69
C CYS A 113 9.55 -9.83 -50.63
N PRO A 114 9.26 -10.05 -51.93
CA PRO A 114 10.28 -10.39 -52.90
C PRO A 114 11.10 -9.13 -53.29
N PRO A 115 12.36 -9.28 -53.74
CA PRO A 115 13.12 -8.17 -54.29
C PRO A 115 12.59 -7.83 -55.69
N ILE A 116 12.35 -6.55 -55.96
CA ILE A 116 12.04 -6.06 -57.30
C ILE A 116 13.29 -5.41 -57.87
N GLU A 117 13.69 -5.94 -59.01
CA GLU A 117 14.86 -5.65 -59.83
C GLU A 117 14.86 -4.20 -60.33
N SER A 118 16.06 -3.61 -60.37
CA SER A 118 16.37 -2.34 -61.01
C SER A 118 16.02 -2.39 -62.49
N ASP A 119 15.28 -1.41 -62.99
CA ASP A 119 15.41 -1.02 -64.39
C ASP A 119 15.54 0.50 -64.51
N ARG A 120 16.54 0.90 -65.28
CA ARG A 120 16.96 2.27 -65.59
C ARG A 120 16.54 2.52 -67.03
N ASP A 121 15.83 3.61 -67.27
CA ASP A 121 15.96 4.43 -68.48
C ASP A 121 15.40 5.84 -68.22
#